data_AF-A0A2N5VMN0-F1
#
_entry.id   AF-A0A2N5VMN0-F1
#
_cell.length_a   1.000
_cell.length_b   1.000
_cell.length_c   1.000
_cell.angle_alpha   90.00
_cell.angle_beta   90.00
_cell.angle_gamma   90.00
#
_symmetry.space_group_name_H-M   'P 1'
#
loop_
_entity.id
_entity.type
_entity.pdbx_description
1 polymer ?
#
loop_
_entity_poly.entity_id
_entity_poly.type
_entity_poly.pdbx_seq_one_letter_code
_entity_poly.pdbx_strand_id
1 'polypeptide(L)'
;MLLTFFTIAVPLLSSYYYGASAHHIDPSTNPNSTIESFSFLRQWSWTNADFDVIANYNLTQVMKLETKIVDHLLTGFGLTLTHLPSQEQLKVEINVERFPHVLPLLPNTSEVRRNMKSENLTQSYTWKRNFRGLAGVVKRDDDHKKVAYLKVETLGSDTLASAVHSKLPGTTNYTIITNGEVPLEVLISLYAGAAIRKDRCNW
;
A
#
# COMPACT_ATOMS: atom_id res chain seq x y z
N MET A 1 -20.19 -47.36 26.89
CA MET A 1 -19.77 -45.95 26.71
C MET A 1 -18.70 -45.92 25.64
N LEU A 2 -19.04 -45.45 24.43
CA LEU A 2 -18.07 -45.26 23.35
C LEU A 2 -17.73 -43.76 23.31
N LEU A 3 -16.49 -43.41 23.67
CA LEU A 3 -15.95 -42.07 23.49
C LEU A 3 -15.39 -41.97 22.08
N THR A 4 -16.14 -41.35 21.17
CA THR A 4 -15.67 -40.96 19.84
C THR A 4 -14.82 -39.70 19.97
N PHE A 5 -13.51 -39.87 19.87
CA PHE A 5 -12.57 -38.76 19.69
C PHE A 5 -12.76 -38.16 18.29
N PHE A 6 -13.30 -36.95 18.22
CA PHE A 6 -13.18 -36.10 17.03
C PHE A 6 -11.72 -35.64 16.93
N THR A 7 -10.90 -36.38 16.19
CA THR A 7 -9.63 -35.86 15.68
C THR A 7 -9.96 -34.79 14.64
N ILE A 8 -9.84 -33.53 15.04
CA ILE A 8 -9.81 -32.38 14.13
C ILE A 8 -8.54 -32.56 13.28
N ALA A 9 -8.70 -33.12 12.08
CA ALA A 9 -7.68 -33.06 11.05
C ALA A 9 -7.55 -31.60 10.64
N VAL A 10 -6.57 -30.89 11.21
CA VAL A 10 -6.13 -29.60 10.70
C VAL A 10 -5.53 -29.87 9.32
N PRO A 11 -6.14 -29.40 8.22
CA PRO A 11 -5.45 -29.47 6.94
C PRO A 11 -4.24 -28.56 7.06
N LEU A 12 -3.05 -29.16 7.01
CA LEU A 12 -1.78 -28.50 6.73
C LEU A 12 -1.88 -27.84 5.34
N LEU A 13 -2.57 -26.71 5.26
CA LEU A 13 -2.50 -25.75 4.17
C LEU A 13 -1.21 -24.91 4.33
N SER A 14 -0.09 -25.59 4.52
CA SER A 14 1.25 -25.02 4.57
C SER A 14 1.88 -25.11 3.18
N SER A 15 1.24 -24.49 2.19
CA SER A 15 1.82 -24.30 0.86
C SER A 15 0.92 -23.37 0.06
N TYR A 16 1.46 -22.24 -0.40
CA TYR A 16 0.82 -21.19 -1.23
C TYR A 16 0.18 -19.97 -0.56
N TYR A 17 0.55 -19.66 0.68
CA TYR A 17 0.51 -18.24 1.07
C TYR A 17 1.74 -17.54 0.48
N TYR A 18 1.58 -16.94 -0.71
CA TYR A 18 2.37 -15.76 -1.12
C TYR A 18 1.97 -14.56 -0.22
N GLY A 19 1.94 -14.81 1.10
CA GLY A 19 1.42 -13.94 2.13
C GLY A 19 2.59 -13.41 2.92
N ALA A 20 2.78 -12.09 2.84
CA ALA A 20 3.45 -11.27 3.83
C ALA A 20 4.90 -11.60 4.23
N SER A 21 5.58 -12.56 3.59
CA SER A 21 7.01 -12.77 3.81
C SER A 21 7.76 -11.48 3.48
N ALA A 22 8.54 -10.98 4.43
CA ALA A 22 9.38 -9.80 4.24
C ALA A 22 10.12 -9.90 2.90
N HIS A 23 9.90 -8.94 2.01
CA HIS A 23 10.59 -8.91 0.72
C HIS A 23 11.93 -8.21 0.89
N HIS A 24 13.00 -8.86 0.44
CA HIS A 24 14.26 -8.17 0.20
C HIS A 24 14.06 -7.10 -0.88
N ILE A 25 14.50 -5.87 -0.60
CA ILE A 25 14.54 -4.75 -1.53
C ILE A 25 15.97 -4.65 -2.07
N ASP A 26 16.09 -4.55 -3.39
CA ASP A 26 17.38 -4.45 -4.05
C ASP A 26 17.97 -3.04 -3.82
N PRO A 27 19.30 -2.90 -3.68
CA PRO A 27 19.95 -1.62 -3.41
C PRO A 27 19.68 -0.63 -4.55
N SER A 28 19.53 0.66 -4.25
CA SER A 28 19.20 1.70 -5.24
C SER A 28 20.23 1.80 -6.37
N THR A 29 19.81 2.15 -7.59
CA THR A 29 20.75 2.56 -8.65
C THR A 29 21.44 3.88 -8.35
N ASN A 30 20.87 4.70 -7.46
CA ASN A 30 21.53 5.89 -6.94
C ASN A 30 22.40 5.49 -5.72
N PRO A 31 23.74 5.59 -5.78
CA PRO A 31 24.61 5.16 -4.70
C PRO A 31 24.45 5.98 -3.42
N ASN A 32 23.85 7.17 -3.50
CA ASN A 32 23.56 8.02 -2.34
C ASN A 32 22.24 7.69 -1.64
N SER A 33 21.42 6.81 -2.24
CA SER A 33 20.13 6.44 -1.67
C SER A 33 20.27 5.20 -0.80
N THR A 34 19.62 5.24 0.37
CA THR A 34 19.60 4.13 1.32
C THR A 34 18.21 3.51 1.36
N ILE A 35 18.13 2.27 1.88
CA ILE A 35 16.83 1.65 2.10
C ILE A 35 16.19 2.32 3.32
N GLU A 36 15.04 2.92 3.09
CA GLU A 36 14.28 3.65 4.10
C GLU A 36 12.95 2.95 4.38
N SER A 37 12.40 3.25 5.55
CA SER A 37 11.11 2.73 5.97
C SER A 37 10.22 3.84 6.52
N PHE A 38 8.97 3.83 6.06
CA PHE A 38 7.94 4.79 6.44
C PHE A 38 6.70 4.02 6.87
N SER A 39 6.07 4.44 7.95
CA SER A 39 4.78 3.91 8.35
C SER A 39 3.71 4.96 8.07
N PHE A 40 2.53 4.51 7.64
CA PHE A 40 1.37 5.37 7.61
C PHE A 40 0.16 4.65 8.19
N LEU A 41 -0.62 5.39 8.95
CA LEU A 41 -1.72 4.85 9.74
C LEU A 41 -2.94 5.73 9.60
N ARG A 42 -4.11 5.10 9.58
CA ARG A 42 -5.37 5.84 9.52
C ARG A 42 -5.58 6.60 10.81
N GLN A 43 -5.73 7.90 10.69
CA GLN A 43 -6.10 8.75 11.81
C GLN A 43 -7.59 8.69 12.08
N TRP A 44 -7.96 9.01 13.32
CA TRP A 44 -9.36 9.15 13.65
C TRP A 44 -9.91 10.46 13.08
N SER A 45 -11.18 10.45 12.66
CA SER A 45 -11.83 11.54 11.92
C SER A 45 -11.84 12.93 12.57
N TRP A 46 -11.42 13.06 13.84
CA TRP A 46 -11.25 14.35 14.53
C TRP A 46 -10.05 15.16 14.03
N THR A 47 -9.06 14.56 13.36
CA THR A 47 -7.83 15.24 12.94
C THR A 47 -7.93 15.94 11.58
N ASN A 48 -9.04 15.81 10.85
CA ASN A 48 -9.23 16.22 9.44
C ASN A 48 -8.23 15.63 8.42
N ALA A 49 -7.14 15.01 8.88
CA ALA A 49 -6.26 14.15 8.11
C ALA A 49 -6.72 12.69 8.17
N ASP A 50 -6.59 11.97 7.07
CA ASP A 50 -6.94 10.55 6.98
C ASP A 50 -5.75 9.65 7.27
N PHE A 51 -4.53 10.08 6.93
CA PHE A 51 -3.31 9.35 7.23
C PHE A 51 -2.16 10.28 7.60
N ASP A 52 -1.39 9.88 8.61
CA ASP A 52 -0.08 10.47 8.90
C ASP A 52 1.01 9.53 8.42
N VAL A 53 2.07 10.10 7.85
CA VAL A 53 3.22 9.37 7.35
C VAL A 53 4.42 9.71 8.23
N ILE A 54 4.98 8.67 8.82
CA ILE A 54 6.05 8.73 9.82
C ILE A 54 7.28 8.04 9.24
N ALA A 55 8.43 8.71 9.30
CA ALA A 55 9.71 8.09 9.01
C ALA A 55 10.14 7.23 10.20
N ASN A 56 10.41 5.94 9.96
CA ASN A 56 10.62 4.99 11.05
C ASN A 56 11.98 5.14 11.73
N TYR A 57 12.97 5.75 11.08
CA TYR A 57 14.33 5.87 11.63
C TYR A 57 14.43 6.89 12.78
N ASN A 58 13.54 7.89 12.81
CA ASN A 58 13.52 8.94 13.84
C ASN A 58 12.12 9.26 14.37
N LEU A 59 11.11 8.50 13.95
CA LEU A 59 9.69 8.67 14.32
C LEU A 59 9.16 10.08 14.01
N THR A 60 9.73 10.76 13.01
CA THR A 60 9.27 12.09 12.62
C THR A 60 8.16 12.00 11.60
N GLN A 61 7.17 12.86 11.74
CA GLN A 61 6.13 12.99 10.74
C GLN A 61 6.69 13.74 9.52
N VAL A 62 6.63 13.11 8.36
CA VAL A 62 7.19 13.66 7.11
C VAL A 62 6.11 14.12 6.14
N MET A 63 4.89 13.60 6.27
CA MET A 63 3.79 13.94 5.38
C MET A 63 2.42 13.73 6.05
N LYS A 64 1.43 14.51 5.61
CA LYS A 64 0.01 14.33 5.92
C LYS A 64 -0.76 14.00 4.66
N LEU A 65 -1.76 13.13 4.78
CA LEU A 65 -2.66 12.79 3.70
C LEU A 65 -4.10 13.12 4.08
N GLU A 66 -4.74 13.94 3.26
CA GLU A 66 -6.17 14.25 3.36
C GLU A 66 -6.90 13.69 2.15
N THR A 67 -8.00 12.99 2.38
CA THR A 67 -8.85 12.46 1.32
C THR A 67 -10.10 13.33 1.21
N LYS A 68 -10.46 13.66 -0.02
CA LYS A 68 -11.71 14.38 -0.32
C LYS A 68 -12.48 13.57 -1.34
N ILE A 69 -13.78 13.45 -1.13
CA ILE A 69 -14.67 12.93 -2.16
C ILE A 69 -14.81 14.06 -3.19
N VAL A 70 -14.44 13.77 -4.44
CA VAL A 70 -14.42 14.78 -5.51
C VAL A 70 -15.70 14.72 -6.36
N ASP A 71 -16.38 13.57 -6.39
CA ASP A 71 -17.60 13.37 -7.17
C ASP A 71 -18.80 12.98 -6.27
N HIS A 72 -19.96 13.56 -6.56
CA HIS A 72 -21.26 13.24 -5.98
C HIS A 72 -21.66 11.77 -6.18
N LEU A 73 -21.14 11.10 -7.21
CA LEU A 73 -21.37 9.67 -7.44
C LEU A 73 -20.44 8.76 -6.61
N LEU A 74 -19.55 9.31 -5.76
CA LEU A 74 -18.55 8.58 -4.96
C LEU A 74 -17.54 7.78 -5.80
N THR A 75 -17.46 8.08 -7.09
CA THR A 75 -16.63 7.44 -8.11
C THR A 75 -15.26 8.12 -8.26
N GLY A 76 -14.96 9.15 -7.46
CA GLY A 76 -13.69 9.86 -7.48
C GLY A 76 -13.26 10.31 -6.10
N PHE A 77 -11.98 10.08 -5.76
CA PHE A 77 -11.34 10.56 -4.55
C PHE A 77 -10.16 11.45 -4.91
N GLY A 78 -10.06 12.62 -4.30
CA GLY A 78 -8.87 13.44 -4.31
C GLY A 78 -8.03 13.12 -3.07
N LEU A 79 -6.73 13.00 -3.26
CA LEU A 79 -5.74 12.98 -2.17
C LEU A 79 -5.01 14.32 -2.19
N THR A 80 -4.85 14.92 -1.02
CA THR A 80 -3.92 16.04 -0.82
C THR A 80 -2.81 15.55 0.09
N LEU A 81 -1.59 15.53 -0.44
CA LEU A 81 -0.37 15.21 0.28
C LEU A 81 0.26 16.53 0.72
N THR A 82 0.54 16.69 2.00
CA THR A 82 1.23 17.87 2.53
C THR A 82 2.56 17.44 3.12
N HIS A 83 3.65 17.91 2.54
CA HIS A 83 5.01 17.68 3.03
C HIS A 83 5.28 18.47 4.31
N LEU A 84 6.00 17.86 5.24
CA LEU A 84 6.43 18.50 6.48
C LEU A 84 7.95 18.54 6.57
N PRO A 85 8.55 19.67 7.03
CA PRO A 85 7.89 20.88 7.52
C PRO A 85 7.51 21.89 6.43
N SER A 86 7.86 21.66 5.16
CA SER A 86 7.77 22.66 4.07
C SER A 86 6.34 23.16 3.78
N GLN A 87 5.31 22.41 4.19
CA GLN A 87 3.90 22.66 3.89
C GLN A 87 3.57 22.64 2.39
N GLU A 88 4.48 22.16 1.55
CA GLU A 88 4.22 21.99 0.12
C GLU A 88 3.12 20.95 -0.08
N GLN A 89 2.17 21.27 -0.96
CA GLN A 89 1.02 20.41 -1.21
C GLN A 89 1.07 19.80 -2.61
N LEU A 90 0.86 18.50 -2.68
CA LEU A 90 0.62 17.76 -3.92
C LEU A 90 -0.82 17.26 -3.93
N LYS A 91 -1.60 17.68 -4.91
CA LYS A 91 -2.97 17.20 -5.14
C LYS A 91 -2.94 16.08 -6.16
N VAL A 92 -3.52 14.94 -5.80
CA VAL A 92 -3.59 13.75 -6.64
C VAL A 92 -5.06 13.37 -6.78
N GLU A 93 -5.58 13.37 -8.00
CA GLU A 93 -6.93 12.92 -8.28
C GLU A 93 -6.93 11.42 -8.62
N ILE A 94 -7.84 10.68 -8.00
CA ILE A 94 -8.00 9.24 -8.14
C ILE A 94 -9.43 8.95 -8.60
N ASN A 95 -9.57 8.53 -9.86
CA ASN A 95 -10.86 8.10 -10.41
C ASN A 95 -11.07 6.59 -10.17
N VAL A 96 -12.24 6.22 -9.64
CA VAL A 96 -12.61 4.89 -9.12
C VAL A 96 -13.17 3.99 -10.23
N GLU A 97 -13.96 4.56 -11.14
CA GLU A 97 -14.47 3.86 -12.35
C GLU A 97 -13.35 3.66 -13.37
N ARG A 98 -12.46 4.64 -13.44
CA ARG A 98 -11.31 4.70 -14.33
C ARG A 98 -10.08 5.03 -13.50
N PHE A 99 -9.45 3.99 -12.97
CA PHE A 99 -8.03 4.06 -12.56
C PHE A 99 -7.05 3.97 -13.76
N PRO A 100 -7.18 4.76 -14.85
CA PRO A 100 -6.02 5.10 -15.68
C PRO A 100 -5.86 6.63 -15.86
N HIS A 101 -4.59 7.05 -16.01
CA HIS A 101 -4.03 8.42 -16.02
C HIS A 101 -3.51 8.87 -14.64
N VAL A 102 -2.74 8.08 -13.94
CA VAL A 102 -1.45 7.53 -14.32
C VAL A 102 -1.59 6.03 -14.12
N LEU A 103 -1.38 5.26 -15.20
CA LEU A 103 -1.00 3.82 -15.26
C LEU A 103 -1.89 2.84 -16.03
N PRO A 104 -1.39 2.25 -17.15
CA PRO A 104 -2.22 1.39 -17.99
C PRO A 104 -2.50 0.05 -17.30
N LEU A 105 -3.78 -0.34 -17.35
CA LEU A 105 -4.37 -1.60 -16.88
C LEU A 105 -4.57 -2.58 -18.06
N LEU A 106 -4.48 -3.89 -17.77
CA LEU A 106 -5.27 -5.06 -18.26
C LEU A 106 -4.42 -6.37 -18.11
N PRO A 107 -5.01 -7.60 -18.14
CA PRO A 107 -5.93 -8.21 -17.17
C PRO A 107 -5.43 -9.53 -16.53
N ASN A 108 -6.11 -9.93 -15.45
CA ASN A 108 -6.39 -11.29 -14.96
C ASN A 108 -5.28 -12.36 -14.91
N THR A 109 -4.44 -12.29 -13.88
CA THR A 109 -3.88 -13.47 -13.18
C THR A 109 -3.84 -13.13 -11.69
N SER A 110 -3.53 -14.09 -10.81
CA SER A 110 -3.44 -13.92 -9.35
C SER A 110 -2.45 -12.83 -8.86
N GLU A 111 -1.76 -12.15 -9.79
CA GLU A 111 -0.97 -10.93 -9.59
C GLU A 111 -1.77 -9.71 -10.08
N VAL A 112 -2.20 -8.83 -9.18
CA VAL A 112 -2.71 -7.51 -9.60
C VAL A 112 -1.51 -6.63 -9.91
N ARG A 113 -1.29 -6.35 -11.20
CA ARG A 113 -0.22 -5.47 -11.71
C ARG A 113 -0.73 -4.03 -11.83
N ARG A 114 -0.04 -3.08 -11.20
CA ARG A 114 -0.19 -1.64 -11.49
C ARG A 114 1.16 -1.06 -11.87
N ASN A 115 1.33 -0.72 -13.15
CA ASN A 115 2.46 0.05 -13.67
C ASN A 115 2.60 1.37 -12.85
N MET A 116 3.75 2.07 -12.73
CA MET A 116 3.95 3.46 -12.19
C MET A 116 4.69 4.38 -13.20
N LYS A 117 4.06 5.48 -13.67
CA LYS A 117 4.55 6.39 -14.74
C LYS A 117 4.16 7.84 -14.46
N SER A 118 4.99 8.56 -13.74
CA SER A 118 4.91 10.03 -13.58
C SER A 118 5.81 10.70 -14.62
N GLU A 119 5.57 11.97 -14.97
CA GLU A 119 6.48 12.76 -15.82
C GLU A 119 7.92 12.78 -15.29
N ASN A 120 8.09 12.60 -13.97
CA ASN A 120 9.38 12.52 -13.29
C ASN A 120 9.91 11.09 -13.09
N LEU A 121 9.14 10.05 -13.47
CA LEU A 121 9.61 8.67 -13.43
C LEU A 121 10.19 8.29 -14.79
N THR A 122 11.50 8.07 -14.84
CA THR A 122 12.21 7.66 -16.06
C THR A 122 11.94 6.20 -16.46
N GLN A 123 11.34 5.42 -15.55
CA GLN A 123 11.10 3.99 -15.70
C GLN A 123 9.65 3.65 -15.34
N SER A 124 9.21 2.47 -15.79
CA SER A 124 7.91 1.91 -15.42
C SER A 124 8.07 0.91 -14.27
N TYR A 125 7.13 0.91 -13.33
CA TYR A 125 7.18 0.01 -12.18
C TYR A 125 5.86 -0.72 -11.94
N THR A 126 5.87 -2.02 -11.75
CA THR A 126 4.68 -2.79 -11.39
C THR A 126 4.59 -3.04 -9.89
N TRP A 127 3.53 -2.55 -9.24
CA TRP A 127 3.10 -3.07 -7.94
C TRP A 127 2.40 -4.41 -8.11
N LYS A 128 2.95 -5.46 -7.47
CA LYS A 128 2.39 -6.81 -7.37
C LYS A 128 1.90 -7.05 -5.95
N ARG A 129 0.60 -6.91 -5.74
CA ARG A 129 -0.04 -7.18 -4.44
C ARG A 129 -0.50 -8.62 -4.28
N ASN A 130 -0.64 -9.04 -3.03
CA ASN A 130 -1.38 -10.23 -2.68
C ASN A 130 -2.85 -10.07 -3.11
N PHE A 131 -3.44 -11.13 -3.67
CA PHE A 131 -4.82 -11.08 -4.17
C PHE A 131 -5.86 -10.81 -3.06
N ARG A 132 -5.61 -11.28 -1.83
CA ARG A 132 -6.51 -11.09 -0.68
C ARG A 132 -6.23 -9.79 0.10
N GLY A 133 -5.01 -9.26 -0.02
CA GLY A 133 -4.52 -8.14 0.77
C GLY A 133 -4.12 -6.92 -0.04
N LEU A 134 -3.62 -5.92 0.67
CA LEU A 134 -2.93 -4.78 0.06
C LEU A 134 -1.41 -4.97 0.07
N ALA A 135 -0.85 -5.83 0.91
CA ALA A 135 0.59 -6.08 0.96
C ALA A 135 1.14 -6.52 -0.41
N GLY A 136 2.34 -6.05 -0.78
CA GLY A 136 2.87 -6.30 -2.12
C GLY A 136 4.16 -5.58 -2.44
N VAL A 137 4.89 -6.10 -3.42
CA VAL A 137 6.18 -5.57 -3.87
C VAL A 137 6.02 -4.71 -5.12
N VAL A 138 6.72 -3.58 -5.18
CA VAL A 138 6.89 -2.78 -6.39
C VAL A 138 8.17 -3.21 -7.07
N LYS A 139 8.05 -3.58 -8.33
CA LYS A 139 9.16 -3.97 -9.19
C LYS A 139 9.33 -3.00 -10.32
N ARG A 140 10.55 -2.73 -10.72
CA ARG A 140 10.84 -2.06 -11.97
C ARG A 140 10.60 -3.02 -13.14
N ASP A 141 10.03 -2.53 -14.24
CA ASP A 141 9.53 -3.41 -15.30
C ASP A 141 10.62 -3.94 -16.24
N ASP A 142 11.72 -3.20 -16.41
CA ASP A 142 12.84 -3.53 -17.31
C ASP A 142 13.77 -4.63 -16.76
N ASP A 143 14.17 -4.54 -15.51
CA ASP A 143 15.14 -5.42 -14.85
C ASP A 143 14.53 -6.29 -13.73
N HIS A 144 13.22 -6.14 -13.46
CA HIS A 144 12.47 -6.83 -12.40
C HIS A 144 12.98 -6.59 -10.97
N LYS A 145 13.83 -5.58 -10.79
CA LYS A 145 14.36 -5.16 -9.50
C LYS A 145 13.23 -4.78 -8.55
N LYS A 146 13.30 -5.25 -7.30
CA LYS A 146 12.37 -4.90 -6.23
C LYS A 146 12.82 -3.61 -5.60
N VAL A 147 12.01 -2.57 -5.74
CA VAL A 147 12.39 -1.19 -5.38
C VAL A 147 11.63 -0.68 -4.17
N ALA A 148 10.42 -1.20 -3.94
CA ALA A 148 9.66 -0.94 -2.73
C ALA A 148 8.79 -2.13 -2.34
N TYR A 149 8.36 -2.17 -1.08
CA TYR A 149 7.45 -3.17 -0.55
C TYR A 149 6.47 -2.51 0.42
N LEU A 150 5.19 -2.81 0.27
CA LEU A 150 4.16 -2.48 1.25
C LEU A 150 3.92 -3.69 2.14
N LYS A 151 4.25 -3.55 3.42
CA LYS A 151 3.81 -4.42 4.50
C LYS A 151 2.50 -3.88 5.06
N VAL A 152 1.58 -4.77 5.42
CA VAL A 152 0.31 -4.42 6.06
C VAL A 152 0.07 -5.35 7.22
N GLU A 153 -0.28 -4.79 8.37
CA GLU A 153 -0.60 -5.52 9.59
C GLU A 153 -1.93 -5.00 10.14
N THR A 154 -2.88 -5.91 10.41
CA THR A 154 -4.16 -5.59 11.03
C THR A 154 -4.17 -6.23 12.41
N LEU A 155 -4.33 -5.41 13.46
CA LEU A 155 -4.19 -5.82 14.86
C LEU A 155 -2.86 -6.55 15.12
N GLY A 156 -1.78 -6.07 14.49
CA GLY A 156 -0.43 -6.64 14.61
C GLY A 156 -0.21 -7.94 13.84
N SER A 157 -1.17 -8.39 13.02
CA SER A 157 -1.02 -9.60 12.20
C SER A 157 -1.12 -9.31 10.70
N ASP A 158 -0.12 -9.79 9.99
CA ASP A 158 -0.06 -9.79 8.53
C ASP A 158 -1.06 -10.77 7.88
N THR A 159 -1.29 -11.90 8.54
CA THR A 159 -2.24 -12.92 8.13
C THR A 159 -3.65 -12.37 8.24
N LEU A 160 -3.97 -11.65 9.34
CA LEU A 160 -5.24 -10.95 9.46
C LEU A 160 -5.38 -9.86 8.40
N ALA A 161 -4.34 -9.07 8.12
CA ALA A 161 -4.38 -8.05 7.06
C ALA A 161 -4.65 -8.64 5.66
N SER A 162 -4.28 -9.90 5.43
CA SER A 162 -4.59 -10.61 4.19
C SER A 162 -6.04 -11.10 4.14
N ALA A 163 -6.69 -11.34 5.28
CA ALA A 163 -8.04 -11.88 5.35
C ALA A 163 -9.12 -10.80 5.56
N VAL A 164 -8.77 -9.73 6.28
CA VAL A 164 -9.67 -8.71 6.77
C VAL A 164 -9.06 -7.34 6.48
N HIS A 165 -9.88 -6.44 5.93
CA HIS A 165 -9.53 -5.04 5.79
C HIS A 165 -10.32 -4.23 6.81
N SER A 166 -9.63 -3.63 7.78
CA SER A 166 -10.29 -2.85 8.82
C SER A 166 -10.37 -1.37 8.43
N LYS A 167 -11.59 -0.83 8.55
CA LYS A 167 -11.88 0.60 8.37
C LYS A 167 -11.55 1.42 9.62
N LEU A 168 -11.37 0.76 10.76
CA LEU A 168 -11.23 1.39 12.06
C LEU A 168 -9.86 2.07 12.16
N PRO A 169 -9.80 3.38 12.51
CA PRO A 169 -8.55 4.08 12.76
C PRO A 169 -7.65 3.35 13.76
N GLY A 170 -6.34 3.41 13.54
CA GLY A 170 -5.33 2.77 14.42
C GLY A 170 -5.29 1.23 14.40
N THR A 171 -6.18 0.53 13.70
CA THR A 171 -6.20 -0.95 13.68
C THR A 171 -5.37 -1.57 12.58
N THR A 172 -5.07 -0.83 11.51
CA THR A 172 -4.23 -1.30 10.41
C THR A 172 -3.01 -0.39 10.28
N ASN A 173 -1.82 -0.99 10.37
CA ASN A 173 -0.55 -0.33 10.13
C ASN A 173 -0.06 -0.68 8.72
N TYR A 174 0.35 0.35 7.98
CA TYR A 174 0.95 0.19 6.67
C TYR A 174 2.41 0.62 6.74
N THR A 175 3.33 -0.24 6.32
CA THR A 175 4.76 0.09 6.30
C THR A 175 5.28 0.00 4.87
N ILE A 176 5.79 1.11 4.36
CA ILE A 176 6.53 1.20 3.12
C ILE A 176 8.00 0.97 3.44
N ILE A 177 8.63 0.08 2.69
CA ILE A 177 10.09 -0.08 2.67
C ILE A 177 10.51 0.22 1.23
N THR A 178 11.43 1.16 1.01
CA THR A 178 11.79 1.64 -0.33
C THR A 178 13.29 1.92 -0.42
N ASN A 179 13.87 1.76 -1.61
CA ASN A 179 15.25 2.15 -1.93
C ASN A 179 15.34 3.55 -2.57
N GLY A 180 14.26 4.34 -2.48
CA GLY A 180 14.20 5.72 -2.97
C GLY A 180 14.08 5.89 -4.48
N GLU A 181 14.01 4.82 -5.27
CA GLU A 181 13.88 4.94 -6.73
C GLU A 181 12.49 5.40 -7.18
N VAL A 182 11.45 5.00 -6.45
CA VAL A 182 10.10 5.55 -6.61
C VAL A 182 9.89 6.60 -5.53
N PRO A 183 9.54 7.85 -5.89
CA PRO A 183 9.29 8.90 -4.91
C PRO A 183 8.22 8.50 -3.91
N LEU A 184 8.42 8.89 -2.66
CA LEU A 184 7.59 8.48 -1.54
C LEU A 184 6.11 8.91 -1.74
N GLU A 185 5.89 10.07 -2.35
CA GLU A 185 4.59 10.64 -2.66
C GLU A 185 3.80 9.72 -3.60
N VAL A 186 4.49 9.13 -4.59
CA VAL A 186 3.89 8.21 -5.56
C VAL A 186 3.49 6.91 -4.87
N LEU A 187 4.37 6.37 -4.00
CA LEU A 187 4.08 5.16 -3.23
C LEU A 187 2.91 5.36 -2.27
N ILE A 188 2.91 6.46 -1.50
CA ILE A 188 1.83 6.77 -0.54
C ILE A 188 0.51 6.98 -1.26
N SER A 189 0.51 7.75 -2.36
CA SER A 189 -0.70 7.98 -3.15
C SER A 189 -1.28 6.67 -3.68
N LEU A 190 -0.41 5.77 -4.19
CA LEU A 190 -0.83 4.44 -4.66
C LEU A 190 -1.47 3.62 -3.54
N TYR A 191 -0.81 3.54 -2.38
CA TYR A 191 -1.21 2.62 -1.31
C TYR A 191 -2.40 3.15 -0.51
N ALA A 192 -2.41 4.44 -0.16
CA ALA A 192 -3.54 5.06 0.51
C ALA A 192 -4.78 5.06 -0.41
N GLY A 193 -4.61 5.38 -1.70
CA GLY A 193 -5.67 5.25 -2.69
C GLY A 193 -6.22 3.83 -2.79
N ALA A 194 -5.36 2.80 -2.70
CA ALA A 194 -5.79 1.41 -2.65
C ALA A 194 -6.58 1.07 -1.38
N ALA A 195 -6.14 1.56 -0.22
CA ALA A 195 -6.83 1.36 1.06
C ALA A 195 -8.23 1.99 1.06
N ILE A 196 -8.35 3.22 0.59
CA ILE A 196 -9.64 3.94 0.48
C ILE A 196 -10.57 3.23 -0.50
N ARG A 197 -10.05 2.80 -1.65
CA ARG A 197 -10.83 2.03 -2.61
C ARG A 197 -11.32 0.71 -2.01
N LYS A 198 -10.48 0.01 -1.24
CA LYS A 198 -10.88 -1.23 -0.56
C LYS A 198 -11.99 -0.98 0.46
N ASP A 199 -11.97 0.16 1.17
CA ASP A 199 -13.05 0.53 2.08
C ASP A 199 -14.40 0.72 1.37
N ARG A 200 -14.38 1.39 0.22
CA ARG A 200 -15.58 1.89 -0.45
C ARG A 200 -16.16 0.86 -1.42
N CYS A 201 -15.30 0.13 -2.11
CA CYS A 201 -15.67 -0.78 -3.20
C CYS A 201 -15.54 -2.27 -2.84
N ASN A 202 -15.04 -2.61 -1.65
CA ASN A 202 -14.78 -4.00 -1.23
C ASN A 202 -13.93 -4.78 -2.24
N TRP A 203 -12.90 -4.11 -2.77
CA TRP A 203 -12.01 -4.56 -3.83
C TRP A 203 -10.90 -5.53 -3.36
#